data_AF-A0A8T5USY8-F1
#
_entry.id   AF-A0A8T5USY8-F1
#
_cell.length_a   1.000
_cell.length_b   1.000
_cell.length_c   1.000
_cell.angle_alpha   90.00
_cell.angle_beta   90.00
_cell.angle_gamma   90.00
#
_symmetry.space_group_name_H-M   'P 1'
#
loop_
_entity.id
_entity.type
_entity.pdbx_description
1 polymer ?
#
loop_
_entity_poly.entity_id
_entity_poly.type
_entity_poly.pdbx_seq_one_letter_code
_entity_poly.pdbx_strand_id
1 'polypeptide(L)'
;MIENRILLTTPTYPYPTLPANDSLTDATGQRFTKGDDIFTLISHTHCYANHILAQNITKPATLLEYPRWKDFKKEVNKGYAIIGISAYPPHLDNVMKM
;
A
#
# COMPACT_ATOMS: atom_id res chain seq x y z
N MET A 1 -15.63 17.33 0.20
CA MET A 1 -16.35 16.07 -0.07
C MET A 1 -16.19 15.75 -1.55
N ILE A 2 -15.56 14.63 -1.86
CA ILE A 2 -15.36 14.11 -3.22
C ILE A 2 -16.28 12.90 -3.38
N GLU A 3 -17.50 13.14 -3.84
CA GLU A 3 -18.54 12.10 -3.85
C GLU A 3 -18.44 11.16 -5.06
N ASN A 4 -17.84 11.63 -6.16
CA ASN A 4 -17.74 10.91 -7.43
C ASN A 4 -16.39 10.22 -7.65
N ARG A 5 -15.63 9.94 -6.59
CA ARG A 5 -14.34 9.26 -6.67
C ARG A 5 -14.14 8.28 -5.52
N ILE A 6 -13.44 7.18 -5.80
CA ILE A 6 -13.05 6.18 -4.81
C ILE A 6 -11.59 6.43 -4.43
N LEU A 7 -11.26 6.32 -3.14
CA LEU A 7 -9.87 6.23 -2.71
C LEU A 7 -9.51 4.75 -2.53
N LEU A 8 -8.48 4.27 -3.21
CA LEU A 8 -7.89 2.96 -2.97
C LEU A 8 -6.52 3.15 -2.34
N THR A 9 -6.25 2.48 -1.24
CA THR A 9 -4.98 2.64 -0.51
C THR A 9 -4.46 1.34 0.05
N THR A 10 -3.16 1.30 0.31
CA THR A 10 -2.50 0.23 1.06
C THR A 10 -2.48 0.59 2.53
N PRO A 11 -2.12 -0.36 3.43
CA PRO A 11 -1.90 -0.02 4.82
C PRO A 11 -0.82 1.07 4.93
N THR A 12 -0.87 1.88 5.99
CA THR A 12 0.13 2.94 6.19
C THR A 12 1.47 2.39 6.65
N TYR A 13 2.56 2.98 6.17
CA TYR A 13 3.91 2.85 6.73
C TYR A 13 4.00 3.50 8.12
N PRO A 14 4.82 2.98 9.07
CA PRO A 14 5.76 1.86 8.95
C PRO A 14 5.09 0.48 8.98
N TYR A 15 5.65 -0.44 8.19
CA TYR A 15 5.25 -1.85 8.21
C TYR A 15 6.04 -2.61 9.27
N PRO A 16 5.42 -3.54 10.01
CA PRO A 16 6.15 -4.48 10.84
C PRO A 16 7.09 -5.33 9.99
N THR A 17 8.31 -5.48 10.47
CA THR A 17 9.32 -6.38 9.90
C THR A 17 8.98 -7.82 10.28
N LEU A 18 9.09 -8.74 9.33
CA LEU A 18 8.95 -10.18 9.59
C LEU A 18 10.30 -10.86 9.34
N PRO A 19 10.58 -12.03 9.95
CA PRO A 19 11.87 -12.72 9.79
C PRO A 19 12.32 -12.92 8.34
N ALA A 20 11.35 -13.06 7.42
CA ALA A 20 11.59 -13.24 5.98
C ALA A 20 11.13 -12.04 5.11
N ASN A 21 10.78 -10.90 5.70
CA ASN A 21 10.25 -9.75 4.96
C ASN A 21 10.64 -8.43 5.65
N ASP A 22 11.65 -7.78 5.08
CA ASP A 22 12.20 -6.52 5.59
C ASP A 22 11.45 -5.29 5.04
N SER A 23 10.70 -5.45 3.94
CA SER A 23 9.99 -4.43 3.18
C SER A 23 9.00 -5.06 2.20
N LEU A 24 7.71 -4.73 2.31
CA LEU A 24 6.69 -5.25 1.39
C LEU A 24 6.93 -4.93 -0.09
N THR A 25 7.68 -3.87 -0.37
CA THR A 25 7.87 -3.38 -1.74
C THR A 25 9.12 -3.93 -2.40
N ASP A 26 10.00 -4.59 -1.64
CA ASP A 26 11.30 -5.04 -2.13
C ASP A 26 11.36 -6.56 -2.24
N ALA A 27 10.69 -7.10 -3.26
CA ALA A 27 10.73 -8.54 -3.53
C ALA A 27 12.13 -8.99 -3.96
N THR A 28 12.84 -8.18 -4.75
CA THR A 28 14.16 -8.55 -5.28
C THR A 28 15.21 -8.68 -4.19
N GLY A 29 15.28 -7.69 -3.28
CA GLY A 29 16.23 -7.70 -2.18
C GLY A 29 15.98 -8.82 -1.18
N GLN A 30 14.72 -9.24 -1.02
CA GLN A 30 14.34 -10.22 0.01
C GLN A 30 14.23 -11.66 -0.47
N ARG A 31 13.90 -11.88 -1.74
CA ARG A 31 13.61 -13.22 -2.27
C ARG A 31 14.69 -13.74 -3.18
N PHE A 32 15.33 -12.85 -3.94
CA PHE A 32 16.26 -13.26 -4.99
C PHE A 32 17.71 -12.96 -4.64
N THR A 33 17.98 -11.86 -3.91
CA THR A 33 19.35 -11.39 -3.63
C THR A 33 19.61 -11.17 -2.14
N LYS A 34 18.82 -11.83 -1.27
CA LYS A 34 18.92 -11.67 0.18
C LYS A 34 20.22 -12.29 0.69
N GLY A 35 21.05 -11.48 1.34
CA GLY A 35 22.32 -11.92 1.91
C GLY A 35 23.51 -11.78 0.97
N ASP A 36 23.31 -11.25 -0.25
CA ASP A 36 24.38 -10.97 -1.20
C ASP A 36 25.17 -9.68 -0.86
N ASP A 37 24.93 -9.10 0.32
CA ASP A 37 25.59 -7.91 0.87
C ASP A 37 25.59 -6.73 -0.11
N ILE A 38 26.75 -6.28 -0.57
CA ILE A 38 26.88 -5.16 -1.52
C ILE A 38 26.21 -5.42 -2.87
N PHE A 39 25.89 -6.68 -3.19
CA PHE A 39 25.22 -7.07 -4.43
C PHE A 39 23.70 -7.24 -4.27
N THR A 40 23.14 -7.03 -3.07
CA THR A 40 21.68 -7.05 -2.87
C THR A 40 21.01 -5.97 -3.71
N LEU A 41 20.02 -6.38 -4.51
CA LEU A 41 19.27 -5.50 -5.39
C LEU A 41 18.00 -5.00 -4.70
N ILE A 42 17.96 -3.71 -4.37
CA ILE A 42 16.77 -3.07 -3.79
C ILE A 42 15.80 -2.70 -4.91
N SER A 43 14.57 -3.20 -4.79
CA SER A 43 13.47 -2.97 -5.73
C SER A 43 12.30 -2.24 -5.08
N HIS A 44 11.46 -1.66 -5.93
CA HIS A 44 10.16 -1.15 -5.55
C HIS A 44 9.08 -1.83 -6.39
N THR A 45 8.10 -2.41 -5.71
CA THR A 45 6.95 -3.07 -6.30
C THR A 45 5.71 -2.25 -6.02
N HIS A 46 4.96 -1.90 -7.06
CA HIS A 46 3.65 -1.27 -6.91
C HIS A 46 2.60 -2.27 -6.41
N CYS A 47 1.54 -1.78 -5.78
CA CYS A 47 0.39 -2.60 -5.39
C CYS A 47 -0.51 -2.86 -6.60
N TYR A 48 -0.06 -3.75 -7.48
CA TYR A 48 -0.75 -4.06 -8.74
C TYR A 48 -2.22 -4.42 -8.57
N ALA A 49 -2.62 -5.07 -7.47
CA ALA A 49 -4.01 -5.38 -7.20
C ALA A 49 -4.92 -4.13 -7.16
N ASN A 50 -4.45 -3.04 -6.55
CA ASN A 50 -5.21 -1.78 -6.48
C ASN A 50 -5.28 -1.11 -7.86
N HIS A 51 -4.19 -1.18 -8.64
CA HIS A 51 -4.17 -0.68 -10.02
C HIS A 51 -5.12 -1.46 -10.92
N ILE A 52 -5.12 -2.78 -10.84
CA ILE A 52 -6.03 -3.65 -11.59
C ILE A 52 -7.48 -3.35 -11.19
N LEU A 53 -7.77 -3.26 -9.89
CA LEU A 53 -9.12 -2.92 -9.43
C LEU A 53 -9.59 -1.56 -9.97
N ALA A 54 -8.74 -0.54 -9.90
CA ALA A 54 -9.06 0.80 -10.39
C ALA A 54 -9.35 0.84 -11.90
N GLN A 55 -8.68 0.00 -12.70
CA GLN A 55 -8.91 -0.10 -14.14
C GLN A 55 -10.20 -0.85 -14.49
N ASN A 56 -10.75 -1.63 -13.57
CA ASN A 56 -11.90 -2.52 -13.81
C ASN A 56 -13.21 -2.02 -13.17
N ILE A 57 -13.24 -0.78 -12.68
CA ILE A 57 -14.44 -0.14 -12.13
C ILE A 57 -14.83 1.08 -12.95
N THR A 58 -16.13 1.37 -13.01
CA THR A 58 -16.65 2.51 -13.79
C THR A 58 -16.47 3.85 -13.07
N LYS A 59 -16.39 3.85 -11.74
CA LYS A 59 -16.20 5.06 -10.94
C LYS A 59 -14.72 5.43 -10.88
N PRO A 60 -14.33 6.70 -11.15
CA PRO A 60 -12.93 7.11 -11.07
C PRO A 60 -12.32 6.80 -9.70
N ALA A 61 -11.03 6.42 -9.69
CA ALA A 61 -10.29 6.11 -8.47
C ALA A 61 -9.04 6.98 -8.32
N THR A 62 -8.71 7.32 -7.08
CA THR A 62 -7.41 7.83 -6.66
C THR A 62 -6.68 6.68 -5.95
N LEU A 63 -5.44 6.43 -6.31
CA LEU A 63 -4.60 5.46 -5.62
C LEU A 63 -3.61 6.19 -4.71
N LEU A 64 -3.56 5.73 -3.46
CA LEU A 64 -2.59 6.19 -2.48
C LEU A 64 -1.76 4.98 -2.01
N GLU A 65 -0.62 4.77 -2.65
CA GLU A 65 0.27 3.67 -2.34
C GLU A 65 1.24 4.00 -1.21
N TYR A 66 1.38 3.04 -0.31
CA TYR A 66 2.29 3.04 0.83
C TYR A 66 2.34 4.36 1.63
N PRO A 67 1.19 4.96 1.97
CA PRO A 67 1.18 6.26 2.62
C PRO A 67 1.76 6.18 4.02
N ARG A 68 2.28 7.28 4.55
CA ARG A 68 2.41 7.43 6.01
C ARG A 68 1.06 7.82 6.59
N TRP A 69 0.85 7.58 7.88
CA TRP A 69 -0.42 7.93 8.56
C TRP A 69 -0.87 9.38 8.31
N LYS A 70 0.08 10.32 8.30
CA LYS A 70 -0.21 11.75 8.02
C LYS A 70 -0.75 11.96 6.60
N ASP A 71 -0.23 11.21 5.62
CA ASP A 71 -0.58 11.34 4.21
C ASP A 71 -1.96 10.70 3.97
N PHE A 72 -2.21 9.55 4.59
CA PHE A 72 -3.52 8.91 4.62
C PHE A 72 -4.60 9.85 5.19
N LYS A 73 -4.41 10.39 6.39
CA LYS A 73 -5.38 11.32 7.00
C LYS A 73 -5.62 12.55 6.12
N LYS A 74 -4.56 13.13 5.55
CA LYS A 74 -4.68 14.28 4.64
C LYS A 74 -5.55 13.96 3.44
N GLU A 75 -5.41 12.76 2.87
CA GLU A 75 -6.18 12.34 1.70
C GLU A 75 -7.63 12.02 2.06
N VAL A 76 -7.85 11.24 3.13
CA VAL A 76 -9.19 10.86 3.62
C VAL A 76 -10.02 12.09 3.99
N ASN A 77 -9.41 13.11 4.60
CA ASN A 77 -10.08 14.35 4.99
C ASN A 77 -10.65 15.16 3.82
N LYS A 78 -10.32 14.82 2.57
CA LYS A 78 -10.99 15.40 1.38
C LYS A 78 -12.45 14.93 1.25
N GLY A 79 -12.82 13.85 1.93
CA GLY A 79 -14.18 13.33 2.07
C GLY A 79 -14.62 12.48 0.88
N TYR A 80 -13.87 11.42 0.56
CA TYR A 80 -14.21 10.45 -0.48
C TYR A 80 -15.48 9.66 -0.12
N ALA A 81 -16.33 9.36 -1.10
CA ALA A 81 -17.54 8.56 -0.86
C ALA A 81 -17.26 7.11 -0.46
N ILE A 82 -16.17 6.52 -0.99
CA ILE A 82 -15.76 5.15 -0.71
C ILE A 82 -14.24 5.15 -0.53
N ILE A 83 -13.78 4.48 0.52
CA ILE A 83 -12.36 4.24 0.79
C ILE A 83 -12.17 2.73 0.84
N GLY A 84 -11.38 2.20 -0.09
CA GLY A 84 -10.95 0.80 -0.12
C GLY A 84 -9.52 0.68 0.42
N ILE A 85 -9.34 -0.13 1.45
CA ILE A 85 -8.04 -0.38 2.07
C ILE A 85 -7.66 -1.84 1.78
N SER A 86 -6.61 -2.03 0.99
CA SER A 86 -6.02 -3.36 0.81
C SER A 86 -5.38 -3.84 2.11
N ALA A 87 -5.53 -5.12 2.42
CA ALA A 87 -5.05 -5.69 3.68
C ALA A 87 -4.03 -6.79 3.42
N TYR A 88 -2.89 -6.70 4.09
CA TYR A 88 -1.97 -7.81 4.26
C TYR A 88 -2.20 -8.39 5.66
N PRO A 89 -2.29 -9.72 5.84
CA PRO A 89 -2.55 -10.32 7.16
C PRO A 89 -1.66 -9.80 8.30
N PRO A 90 -0.34 -9.59 8.09
CA PRO A 90 0.55 -9.05 9.13
C PRO A 90 0.28 -7.58 9.52
N HIS A 91 -0.61 -6.88 8.82
CA HIS A 91 -0.90 -5.45 9.01
C HIS A 91 -2.35 -5.19 9.43
N LEU A 92 -3.09 -6.26 9.77
CA LEU A 92 -4.51 -6.16 10.06
C LEU A 92 -4.78 -5.16 11.19
N ASP A 93 -4.00 -5.16 12.26
CA ASP A 93 -4.16 -4.21 13.38
C ASP A 93 -4.04 -2.74 12.94
N ASN A 94 -3.18 -2.46 11.95
CA ASN A 94 -3.07 -1.11 11.41
C ASN A 94 -4.23 -0.79 10.48
N VAL A 95 -4.63 -1.74 9.63
CA VAL A 95 -5.80 -1.61 8.74
C VAL A 95 -7.08 -1.35 9.54
N MET A 96 -7.26 -2.02 10.68
CA MET A 96 -8.44 -1.82 11.53
C MET A 96 -8.50 -0.44 12.21
N LYS A 97 -7.38 0.28 12.28
CA LYS A 97 -7.33 1.66 12.80
C LYS A 97 -7.57 2.71 11.71
N MET A 98 -7.26 2.37 10.46
CA MET A 98 -7.42 3.22 9.28
C MET A 98 -8.89 3.39 8.93
#